data_AF-A0A3B9MPS3-F1
#
_entry.id   AF-A0A3B9MPS3-F1
#
_cell.length_a   1.000
_cell.length_b   1.000
_cell.length_c   1.000
_cell.angle_alpha   90.00
_cell.angle_beta   90.00
_cell.angle_gamma   90.00
#
_symmetry.space_group_name_H-M   'P 1'
#
loop_
_entity.id
_entity.type
_entity.pdbx_description
1 polymer ?
#
loop_
_entity_poly.entity_id
_entity_poly.type
_entity_poly.pdbx_seq_one_letter_code
_entity_poly.pdbx_strand_id
1 'polypeptide(L)'
;NRALTRHLYDERARQPHLIRTSELYALVRVGNFLPVAQHTELLRRTVSDLPSRVGKQRDSIRIVVEGSFCEQPPLDLIKILEEAGCYIVDDDFVLGPRWFLEDVPVNGDPLRALAESYSERAVYSSVRHDFRKPRHKELIEKVRRREADAVIMLIAKFCEPAYFDYVLFKQELEQEGIPHLLMEFEEKMFTFERLRTEIETFVESLLFD
;
A
#
# COMPACT_ATOMS: atom_id res chain seq x y z
N ASN A 1 -8.58 15.80 5.14
CA ASN A 1 -7.82 14.63 5.64
C ASN A 1 -7.56 13.64 4.50
N ARG A 2 -8.57 12.93 3.96
CA ARG A 2 -8.41 11.97 2.85
C ARG A 2 -7.62 12.50 1.64
N ALA A 3 -7.95 13.70 1.16
CA ALA A 3 -7.22 14.32 0.05
C ALA A 3 -5.71 14.51 0.33
N LEU A 4 -5.34 14.92 1.55
CA LEU A 4 -3.93 15.06 1.94
C LEU A 4 -3.24 13.70 2.04
N THR A 5 -3.93 12.68 2.57
CA THR A 5 -3.41 11.31 2.60
C THR A 5 -3.16 10.78 1.19
N ARG A 6 -4.12 10.92 0.27
CA ARG A 6 -3.94 10.52 -1.14
C ARG A 6 -2.76 11.24 -1.78
N HIS A 7 -2.65 12.56 -1.57
CA HIS A 7 -1.52 13.34 -2.07
C HIS A 7 -0.17 12.80 -1.55
N LEU A 8 -0.03 12.52 -0.26
CA LEU A 8 1.22 11.95 0.27
C LEU A 8 1.56 10.57 -0.30
N TYR A 9 0.55 9.74 -0.59
CA TYR A 9 0.75 8.45 -1.27
C TYR A 9 1.22 8.64 -2.72
N ASP A 10 0.66 9.62 -3.43
CA ASP A 10 1.07 9.95 -4.80
C ASP A 10 2.50 10.53 -4.82
N GLU A 11 2.82 11.38 -3.86
CA GLU A 11 4.17 11.91 -3.67
C GLU A 11 5.17 10.81 -3.32
N ARG A 12 4.79 9.84 -2.47
CA ARG A 12 5.63 8.68 -2.16
C ARG A 12 5.89 7.86 -3.42
N ALA A 13 4.87 7.60 -4.24
CA ALA A 13 5.06 6.86 -5.49
C ALA A 13 5.97 7.63 -6.47
N ARG A 14 5.82 8.96 -6.56
CA ARG A 14 6.60 9.83 -7.45
C ARG A 14 8.06 9.98 -7.01
N GLN A 15 8.29 10.10 -5.70
CA GLN A 15 9.61 10.34 -5.10
C GLN A 15 9.85 9.43 -3.90
N PRO A 16 9.94 8.10 -4.08
CA PRO A 16 9.99 7.14 -2.97
C PRO A 16 11.26 7.22 -2.13
N HIS A 17 12.31 7.86 -2.67
CA HIS A 17 13.55 8.18 -1.94
C HIS A 17 13.38 9.31 -0.91
N LEU A 18 12.30 10.09 -0.96
CA LEU A 18 12.03 11.20 -0.02
C LEU A 18 11.07 10.81 1.10
N ILE A 19 10.15 9.87 0.85
CA ILE A 19 9.12 9.44 1.80
C ILE A 19 9.26 7.94 2.02
N ARG A 20 9.76 7.55 3.19
CA ARG A 20 9.71 6.15 3.60
C ARG A 20 8.28 5.74 3.90
N THR A 21 7.88 4.56 3.46
CA THR A 21 6.61 3.93 3.81
C THR A 21 6.50 3.71 5.31
N SER A 22 7.59 3.36 6.02
CA SER A 22 7.57 3.24 7.48
C SER A 22 7.16 4.55 8.18
N GLU A 23 7.58 5.71 7.66
CA GLU A 23 7.19 7.03 8.16
C GLU A 23 5.74 7.37 7.80
N LEU A 24 5.37 7.20 6.52
CA LEU A 24 4.01 7.48 6.05
C LEU A 24 2.97 6.59 6.74
N TYR A 25 3.30 5.33 6.92
CA TYR A 25 2.50 4.37 7.68
C TYR A 25 2.23 4.88 9.11
N ALA A 26 3.26 5.31 9.83
CA ALA A 26 3.09 5.84 11.19
C ALA A 26 2.22 7.11 11.22
N LEU A 27 2.45 8.03 10.28
CA LEU A 27 1.66 9.25 10.13
C LEU A 27 0.19 8.97 9.85
N VAL A 28 -0.11 8.01 8.98
CA VAL A 28 -1.49 7.69 8.60
C VAL A 28 -2.16 6.87 9.71
N ARG A 29 -1.44 5.93 10.33
CA ARG A 29 -1.95 5.08 11.42
C ARG A 29 -2.29 5.88 12.66
N VAL A 30 -1.51 6.91 13.02
CA VAL A 30 -1.82 7.75 14.20
C VAL A 30 -3.15 8.50 14.03
N GLY A 31 -3.60 8.73 12.80
CA GLY A 31 -4.92 9.29 12.49
C GLY A 31 -6.11 8.47 13.03
N ASN A 32 -5.91 7.18 13.34
CA ASN A 32 -6.93 6.34 13.96
C ASN A 32 -7.10 6.61 15.47
N PHE A 33 -6.16 7.33 16.08
CA PHE A 33 -6.13 7.61 17.53
C PHE A 33 -6.27 9.10 17.86
N LEU A 34 -6.24 9.97 16.85
CA LEU A 34 -6.31 11.42 17.02
C LEU A 34 -7.63 11.99 16.51
N PRO A 35 -8.11 13.10 17.09
CA PRO A 35 -9.15 13.91 16.47
C PRO A 35 -8.79 14.30 15.03
N VAL A 36 -9.75 14.24 14.12
CA VAL A 36 -9.55 14.48 12.68
C VAL A 36 -8.89 15.84 12.40
N ALA A 37 -9.22 16.88 13.18
CA ALA A 37 -8.61 18.20 13.04
C ALA A 37 -7.10 18.18 13.35
N GLN A 38 -6.69 17.50 14.42
CA GLN A 38 -5.28 17.38 14.81
C GLN A 38 -4.49 16.56 13.79
N HIS A 39 -5.03 15.42 13.34
CA HIS A 39 -4.38 14.63 12.29
C HIS A 39 -4.30 15.40 10.96
N THR A 40 -5.32 16.20 10.64
CA THR A 40 -5.28 17.05 9.43
C THR A 40 -4.16 18.08 9.50
N GLU A 41 -3.88 18.64 10.67
CA GLU A 41 -2.76 19.58 10.84
C GLU A 41 -1.40 18.89 10.65
N LEU A 42 -1.24 17.68 11.22
CA LEU A 42 -0.02 16.88 10.98
C LEU A 42 0.20 16.61 9.49
N LEU A 43 -0.83 16.18 8.77
CA LEU A 43 -0.75 15.94 7.33
C LEU A 43 -0.40 17.22 6.55
N ARG A 44 -1.03 18.37 6.88
CA ARG A 44 -0.74 19.66 6.23
C ARG A 44 0.71 20.07 6.41
N ARG A 45 1.21 19.95 7.64
CA ARG A 45 2.61 20.24 7.95
C ARG A 45 3.55 19.32 7.16
N THR A 46 3.30 18.01 7.14
CA THR A 46 4.11 17.08 6.35
C THR A 46 4.13 17.42 4.86
N VAL A 47 2.97 17.77 4.28
CA VAL A 47 2.89 18.21 2.88
C VAL A 47 3.68 19.51 2.65
N SER A 48 3.61 20.46 3.58
CA SER A 48 4.34 21.73 3.49
C SER A 48 5.85 21.55 3.62
N ASP A 49 6.30 20.60 4.44
CA ASP A 49 7.72 20.34 4.69
C ASP A 49 8.34 19.48 3.57
N LEU A 50 7.53 18.72 2.82
CA LEU A 50 8.00 17.78 1.79
C LEU A 50 8.94 18.40 0.73
N PRO A 51 8.69 19.59 0.15
CA PRO A 51 9.58 20.19 -0.84
C PRO A 51 11.00 20.46 -0.33
N SER A 52 11.17 20.57 0.99
CA SER A 52 12.47 20.79 1.64
C SER A 52 13.21 19.50 1.99
N ARG A 53 12.58 18.33 1.84
CA ARG A 53 13.21 17.06 2.18
C ARG A 53 14.32 16.75 1.18
N VAL A 54 15.45 16.30 1.73
CA VAL A 54 16.59 15.81 0.96
C VAL A 54 16.69 14.30 1.19
N GLY A 55 16.76 13.54 0.10
CA GLY A 55 16.95 12.10 0.13
C GLY A 55 17.76 11.67 -1.09
N LYS A 56 18.59 10.65 -0.93
CA LYS A 56 19.39 10.10 -2.02
C LYS A 56 18.62 8.93 -2.66
N GLN A 57 18.51 8.96 -3.98
CA GLN A 57 18.05 7.79 -4.73
C GLN A 57 19.01 6.61 -4.51
N ARG A 58 18.43 5.43 -4.28
CA ARG A 58 19.12 4.15 -4.12
C ARG A 58 18.75 3.28 -5.32
N ASP A 59 19.63 2.35 -5.66
CA ASP A 59 19.31 1.26 -6.57
C ASP A 59 18.36 0.32 -5.82
N SER A 60 17.07 0.49 -6.06
CA SER A 60 16.00 -0.18 -5.33
C SER A 60 14.82 -0.37 -6.26
N ILE A 61 14.21 -1.55 -6.22
CA ILE A 61 13.04 -1.88 -7.04
C ILE A 61 11.79 -1.24 -6.46
N ARG A 62 10.86 -0.83 -7.32
CA ARG A 62 9.57 -0.25 -6.96
C ARG A 62 8.57 -1.39 -6.76
N ILE A 63 7.96 -1.48 -5.59
CA ILE A 63 7.02 -2.56 -5.27
C ILE A 63 5.65 -2.04 -4.85
N VAL A 64 4.62 -2.79 -5.23
CA VAL A 64 3.30 -2.71 -4.61
C VAL A 64 3.18 -3.82 -3.56
N VAL A 65 2.68 -3.50 -2.38
CA VAL A 65 2.42 -4.48 -1.31
C VAL A 65 0.92 -4.70 -1.16
N GLU A 66 0.48 -5.96 -1.17
CA GLU A 66 -0.94 -6.34 -1.00
C GLU A 66 -1.09 -7.51 -0.03
N GLY A 67 -2.26 -7.64 0.59
CA GLY A 67 -2.61 -8.75 1.48
C GLY A 67 -2.51 -8.41 2.97
N SER A 68 -2.17 -7.17 3.30
CA SER A 68 -1.97 -6.66 4.66
C SER A 68 -3.10 -5.72 5.12
N PHE A 69 -4.27 -5.76 4.46
CA PHE A 69 -5.38 -4.85 4.76
C PHE A 69 -6.10 -5.13 6.11
N CYS A 70 -6.08 -6.37 6.59
CA CYS A 70 -6.86 -6.79 7.77
C CYS A 70 -6.05 -6.86 9.07
N GLU A 71 -4.72 -6.94 8.97
CA GLU A 71 -3.80 -7.02 10.10
C GLU A 71 -2.60 -6.14 9.81
N GLN A 72 -2.05 -5.50 10.83
CA GLN A 72 -0.99 -4.52 10.64
C GLN A 72 0.37 -5.21 10.70
N PRO A 73 1.19 -5.16 9.65
CA PRO A 73 2.53 -5.71 9.73
C PRO A 73 3.35 -4.97 10.80
N PRO A 74 4.26 -5.66 11.50
CA PRO A 74 5.19 -5.00 12.40
C PRO A 74 5.91 -3.86 11.66
N LEU A 75 6.09 -2.72 12.32
CA LEU A 75 6.78 -1.58 11.71
C LEU A 75 8.19 -1.96 11.23
N ASP A 76 8.85 -2.85 11.96
CA ASP A 76 10.18 -3.33 11.59
C ASP A 76 10.15 -4.20 10.33
N LEU A 77 9.06 -4.93 10.06
CA LEU A 77 8.90 -5.65 8.79
C LEU A 77 8.78 -4.69 7.60
N ILE A 78 8.05 -3.58 7.76
CA ILE A 78 7.98 -2.53 6.73
C ILE A 78 9.39 -1.96 6.47
N LYS A 79 10.15 -1.66 7.53
CA LYS A 79 11.53 -1.18 7.38
C LYS A 79 12.44 -2.21 6.70
N ILE A 80 12.27 -3.49 6.99
CA ILE A 80 13.06 -4.57 6.39
C ILE A 80 12.88 -4.60 4.87
N LEU A 81 11.65 -4.44 4.37
CA LEU A 81 11.40 -4.30 2.94
C LEU A 81 12.19 -3.12 2.35
N GLU A 82 12.16 -1.96 3.02
CA GLU A 82 12.89 -0.76 2.58
C GLU A 82 14.42 -0.91 2.65
N GLU A 83 14.92 -1.63 3.65
CA GLU A 83 16.34 -1.90 3.85
C GLU A 83 16.88 -2.87 2.80
N ALA A 84 16.10 -3.92 2.49
CA ALA A 84 16.39 -4.96 1.52
C ALA A 84 16.37 -4.48 0.05
N GLY A 85 16.12 -3.18 -0.19
CA GLY A 85 16.22 -2.58 -1.53
C GLY A 85 14.88 -2.38 -2.22
N CYS A 86 13.78 -2.25 -1.47
CA CYS A 86 12.48 -1.93 -2.03
C CYS A 86 12.05 -0.48 -1.77
N TYR A 87 11.55 0.17 -2.81
CA TYR A 87 10.67 1.32 -2.70
C TYR A 87 9.22 0.85 -2.70
N ILE A 88 8.55 0.84 -1.54
CA ILE A 88 7.11 0.56 -1.47
C ILE A 88 6.35 1.79 -2.02
N VAL A 89 5.84 1.68 -3.24
CA VAL A 89 5.17 2.79 -3.95
C VAL A 89 3.67 2.79 -3.71
N ASP A 90 3.06 1.64 -3.44
CA ASP A 90 1.68 1.52 -2.94
C ASP A 90 1.57 0.35 -1.95
N ASP A 91 0.57 0.41 -1.08
CA ASP A 91 0.30 -0.61 -0.06
C ASP A 91 -1.22 -0.74 0.17
N ASP A 92 -1.64 -1.70 0.98
CA ASP A 92 -3.00 -1.81 1.52
C ASP A 92 -3.07 -1.73 3.07
N PHE A 93 -2.02 -1.25 3.74
CA PHE A 93 -1.90 -1.32 5.21
C PHE A 93 -3.02 -0.59 5.98
N VAL A 94 -3.30 0.66 5.58
CA VAL A 94 -4.29 1.52 6.28
C VAL A 94 -5.36 1.98 5.30
N LEU A 95 -6.23 1.04 4.88
CA LEU A 95 -7.24 1.31 3.86
C LEU A 95 -8.30 2.33 4.27
N GLY A 96 -8.69 2.41 5.55
CA GLY A 96 -9.77 3.29 6.02
C GLY A 96 -9.73 4.74 5.48
N PRO A 97 -8.66 5.52 5.69
CA PRO A 97 -8.52 6.88 5.16
C PRO A 97 -8.39 6.94 3.64
N ARG A 98 -8.07 5.82 2.97
CA ARG A 98 -7.91 5.69 1.52
C ARG A 98 -9.04 4.92 0.84
N TRP A 99 -10.13 4.63 1.56
CA TRP A 99 -11.20 3.79 1.04
C TRP A 99 -11.84 4.38 -0.20
N PHE A 100 -12.04 5.70 -0.20
CA PHE A 100 -12.61 6.44 -1.32
C PHE A 100 -11.51 7.05 -2.19
N LEU A 101 -11.61 6.78 -3.50
CA LEU A 101 -10.70 7.29 -4.52
C LEU A 101 -10.81 8.81 -4.69
N GLU A 102 -11.98 9.37 -4.41
CA GLU A 102 -12.27 10.80 -4.43
C GLU A 102 -12.95 11.28 -3.14
N ASP A 103 -13.23 12.58 -3.04
CA ASP A 103 -13.96 13.12 -1.89
C ASP A 103 -15.45 12.79 -1.99
N VAL A 104 -16.05 12.45 -0.85
CA VAL A 104 -17.48 12.15 -0.76
C VAL A 104 -18.26 13.45 -0.97
N PRO A 105 -19.27 13.49 -1.86
CA PRO A 105 -20.10 14.66 -2.05
C PRO A 105 -20.77 15.11 -0.74
N VAL A 106 -20.81 16.42 -0.50
CA VAL A 106 -21.37 17.01 0.72
C VAL A 106 -22.75 17.62 0.53
N ASN A 107 -23.29 17.53 -0.69
CA ASN A 107 -24.63 17.97 -1.05
C ASN A 107 -25.62 16.81 -1.00
N GLY A 108 -26.87 17.10 -0.64
CA GLY A 108 -27.95 16.12 -0.59
C GLY A 108 -27.92 15.24 0.67
N ASP A 109 -28.40 14.00 0.55
CA ASP A 109 -28.45 13.03 1.65
C ASP A 109 -27.05 12.44 1.92
N PRO A 110 -26.44 12.70 3.10
CA PRO A 110 -25.12 12.19 3.45
C PRO A 110 -25.01 10.67 3.44
N LEU A 111 -26.06 9.94 3.84
CA LEU A 111 -26.03 8.47 3.85
C LEU A 111 -25.98 7.92 2.44
N ARG A 112 -26.78 8.50 1.54
CA ARG A 112 -26.75 8.15 0.12
C ARG A 112 -25.41 8.47 -0.52
N ALA A 113 -24.85 9.65 -0.24
CA ALA A 113 -23.54 10.04 -0.77
C ALA A 113 -22.42 9.08 -0.34
N LEU A 114 -22.44 8.62 0.92
CA LEU A 114 -21.51 7.61 1.43
C LEU A 114 -21.70 6.25 0.77
N ALA A 115 -22.95 5.77 0.66
CA ALA A 115 -23.27 4.47 0.06
C ALA A 115 -22.83 4.41 -1.42
N GLU A 116 -23.14 5.45 -2.20
CA GLU A 116 -22.73 5.55 -3.60
C GLU A 116 -21.21 5.64 -3.74
N SER A 117 -20.53 6.41 -2.86
CA SER A 117 -19.07 6.49 -2.86
C SER A 117 -18.42 5.13 -2.54
N TYR A 118 -19.00 4.35 -1.64
CA TYR A 118 -18.52 3.02 -1.27
C TYR A 118 -18.72 2.00 -2.39
N SER A 119 -19.89 2.00 -3.03
CA SER A 119 -20.24 1.06 -4.11
C SER A 119 -19.47 1.35 -5.39
N GLU A 120 -19.35 2.63 -5.77
CA GLU A 120 -18.89 2.99 -7.11
C GLU A 120 -17.45 3.53 -7.14
N ARG A 121 -16.96 4.13 -6.06
CA ARG A 121 -15.75 4.97 -6.04
C ARG A 121 -14.77 4.63 -4.92
N ALA A 122 -14.71 3.34 -4.58
CA ALA A 122 -13.81 2.83 -3.56
C ALA A 122 -12.71 1.96 -4.15
N VAL A 123 -11.54 1.94 -3.50
CA VAL A 123 -10.41 1.04 -3.82
C VAL A 123 -10.84 -0.42 -3.77
N TYR A 124 -10.36 -1.31 -4.64
CA TYR A 124 -10.65 -2.73 -4.47
C TYR A 124 -10.07 -3.28 -3.15
N SER A 125 -10.60 -4.40 -2.66
CA SER A 125 -10.12 -5.09 -1.46
C SER A 125 -10.58 -6.54 -1.47
N SER A 126 -9.83 -7.46 -0.86
CA SER A 126 -10.18 -8.88 -0.80
C SER A 126 -11.52 -9.17 -0.14
N VAL A 127 -12.01 -8.25 0.70
CA VAL A 127 -13.32 -8.34 1.34
C VAL A 127 -14.44 -7.61 0.60
N ARG A 128 -14.18 -7.07 -0.60
CA ARG A 128 -15.21 -6.49 -1.46
C ARG A 128 -15.26 -7.20 -2.81
N HIS A 129 -16.44 -7.68 -3.16
CA HIS A 129 -16.69 -8.34 -4.43
C HIS A 129 -17.50 -7.43 -5.37
N ASP A 130 -16.96 -7.17 -6.55
CA ASP A 130 -17.63 -6.44 -7.64
C ASP A 130 -17.24 -7.07 -8.98
N PHE A 131 -18.18 -7.76 -9.63
CA PHE A 131 -17.95 -8.41 -10.92
C PHE A 131 -17.60 -7.42 -12.05
N ARG A 132 -17.98 -6.15 -11.91
CA ARG A 132 -17.69 -5.10 -12.89
C ARG A 132 -16.23 -4.66 -12.83
N LYS A 133 -15.57 -4.87 -11.69
CA LYS A 133 -14.18 -4.45 -11.38
C LYS A 133 -13.39 -5.61 -10.78
N PRO A 134 -12.97 -6.60 -11.60
CA PRO A 134 -12.25 -7.76 -11.10
C PRO A 134 -10.93 -7.34 -10.44
N ARG A 135 -10.71 -7.79 -9.19
CA ARG A 135 -9.58 -7.35 -8.36
C ARG A 135 -8.20 -7.61 -8.97
N HIS A 136 -8.03 -8.72 -9.68
CA HIS A 136 -6.77 -9.05 -10.35
C HIS A 136 -6.44 -8.03 -11.45
N LYS A 137 -7.43 -7.58 -12.23
CA LYS A 137 -7.24 -6.51 -13.22
C LYS A 137 -6.93 -5.17 -12.55
N GLU A 138 -7.63 -4.85 -11.47
CA GLU A 138 -7.36 -3.62 -10.70
C GLU A 138 -5.95 -3.59 -10.09
N LEU A 139 -5.41 -4.75 -9.68
CA LEU A 139 -4.02 -4.87 -9.26
C LEU A 139 -3.06 -4.56 -10.40
N ILE A 140 -3.27 -5.11 -11.60
CA ILE A 140 -2.43 -4.81 -12.78
C ILE A 140 -2.46 -3.31 -13.10
N GLU A 141 -3.65 -2.70 -13.11
CA GLU A 141 -3.78 -1.25 -13.32
C GLU A 141 -3.10 -0.43 -12.21
N LYS A 142 -3.13 -0.90 -10.96
CA LYS A 142 -2.37 -0.29 -9.86
C LYS A 142 -0.86 -0.39 -10.10
N VAL A 143 -0.34 -1.57 -10.45
CA VAL A 143 1.09 -1.78 -10.76
C VAL A 143 1.55 -0.86 -11.88
N ARG A 144 0.81 -0.81 -12.99
CA ARG A 144 1.10 0.07 -14.13
C ARG A 144 1.08 1.54 -13.74
N ARG A 145 0.00 2.01 -13.09
CA ARG A 145 -0.15 3.41 -12.65
C ARG A 145 0.94 3.85 -11.68
N ARG A 146 1.43 2.93 -10.84
CA ARG A 146 2.46 3.20 -9.84
C ARG A 146 3.88 2.94 -10.37
N GLU A 147 4.02 2.51 -11.63
CA GLU A 147 5.30 2.15 -12.24
C GLU A 147 6.06 1.18 -11.33
N ALA A 148 5.38 0.14 -10.83
CA ALA A 148 6.00 -0.84 -9.96
C ALA A 148 6.66 -1.96 -10.79
N ASP A 149 7.84 -2.36 -10.37
CA ASP A 149 8.64 -3.43 -10.95
C ASP A 149 8.16 -4.81 -10.46
N ALA A 150 7.57 -4.88 -9.27
CA ALA A 150 7.09 -6.14 -8.69
C ALA A 150 5.93 -5.97 -7.70
N VAL A 151 5.29 -7.10 -7.37
CA VAL A 151 4.27 -7.18 -6.31
C VAL A 151 4.74 -8.09 -5.18
N ILE A 152 4.70 -7.59 -3.94
CA ILE A 152 4.88 -8.42 -2.75
C ILE A 152 3.51 -8.66 -2.13
N MET A 153 3.09 -9.92 -2.17
CA MET A 153 1.90 -10.42 -1.49
C MET A 153 2.27 -10.71 -0.05
N LEU A 154 2.21 -9.68 0.80
CA LEU A 154 2.49 -9.77 2.23
C LEU A 154 1.18 -10.09 2.97
N ILE A 155 0.92 -11.37 3.15
CA ILE A 155 -0.35 -11.87 3.67
C ILE A 155 -0.27 -12.09 5.18
N ALA A 156 -1.23 -11.53 5.92
CA ALA A 156 -1.39 -11.86 7.33
C ALA A 156 -1.72 -13.35 7.47
N LYS A 157 -1.04 -14.06 8.39
CA LYS A 157 -1.33 -15.48 8.63
C LYS A 157 -2.81 -15.68 8.93
N PHE A 158 -3.38 -16.73 8.34
CA PHE A 158 -4.81 -17.06 8.43
C PHE A 158 -5.76 -16.02 7.81
N CYS A 159 -5.29 -15.17 6.90
CA CYS A 159 -6.18 -14.34 6.09
C CYS A 159 -6.64 -15.09 4.82
N GLU A 160 -7.65 -15.96 4.92
CA GLU A 160 -8.16 -16.71 3.77
C GLU A 160 -8.58 -15.80 2.60
N PRO A 161 -9.23 -14.63 2.81
CA PRO A 161 -9.57 -13.74 1.70
C PRO A 161 -8.36 -13.30 0.86
N ALA A 162 -7.23 -13.01 1.51
CA ALA A 162 -6.00 -12.62 0.80
C ALA A 162 -5.38 -13.81 0.05
N TYR A 163 -5.36 -15.02 0.63
CA TYR A 163 -4.89 -16.21 -0.09
C TYR A 163 -5.76 -16.56 -1.28
N PHE A 164 -7.08 -16.43 -1.16
CA PHE A 164 -7.98 -16.64 -2.30
C PHE A 164 -7.72 -15.64 -3.43
N ASP A 165 -7.47 -14.38 -3.09
CA ASP A 165 -7.07 -13.38 -4.07
C ASP A 165 -5.73 -13.69 -4.71
N TYR A 166 -4.76 -14.19 -3.94
CA TYR A 166 -3.45 -14.53 -4.49
C TYR A 166 -3.52 -15.56 -5.61
N VAL A 167 -4.44 -16.52 -5.56
CA VAL A 167 -4.65 -17.49 -6.66
C VAL A 167 -4.94 -16.77 -7.98
N LEU A 168 -5.81 -15.75 -7.95
CA LEU A 168 -6.18 -14.98 -9.13
C LEU A 168 -5.08 -13.97 -9.51
N PHE A 169 -4.46 -13.33 -8.51
CA PHE A 169 -3.42 -12.33 -8.74
C PHE A 169 -2.18 -12.97 -9.34
N LYS A 170 -1.73 -14.11 -8.82
CA LYS A 170 -0.59 -14.87 -9.34
C LYS A 170 -0.76 -15.18 -10.82
N GLN A 171 -1.91 -15.74 -11.21
CA GLN A 171 -2.17 -16.08 -12.61
C GLN A 171 -2.09 -14.86 -13.53
N GLU A 172 -2.66 -13.73 -13.10
CA GLU A 172 -2.66 -12.50 -13.88
C GLU A 172 -1.27 -11.85 -13.95
N LEU A 173 -0.55 -11.81 -12.83
CA LEU A 173 0.83 -11.29 -12.77
C LEU A 173 1.78 -12.11 -13.65
N GLU A 174 1.67 -13.44 -13.62
CA GLU A 174 2.47 -14.33 -14.49
C GLU A 174 2.15 -14.14 -15.98
N GLN A 175 0.88 -13.90 -16.33
CA GLN A 175 0.47 -13.62 -17.71
C GLN A 175 1.01 -12.28 -18.22
N GLU A 176 1.06 -11.28 -17.35
CA GLU A 176 1.58 -9.93 -17.66
C GLU A 176 3.11 -9.85 -17.50
N GLY A 177 3.77 -10.92 -17.08
CA GLY A 177 5.21 -10.95 -16.87
C GLY A 177 5.69 -10.07 -15.71
N ILE A 178 4.83 -9.81 -14.72
CA ILE A 178 5.15 -8.99 -13.55
C ILE A 178 5.69 -9.90 -12.43
N PRO A 179 6.95 -9.71 -11.98
CA PRO A 179 7.51 -10.45 -10.86
C PRO A 179 6.68 -10.30 -9.58
N HIS A 180 6.58 -11.38 -8.82
CA HIS A 180 5.90 -11.35 -7.53
C HIS A 180 6.51 -12.29 -6.51
N LEU A 181 6.32 -11.96 -5.22
CA LEU A 181 6.75 -12.76 -4.09
C LEU A 181 5.61 -12.87 -3.07
N LEU A 182 5.33 -14.08 -2.59
CA LEU A 182 4.41 -14.29 -1.48
C LEU A 182 5.18 -14.45 -0.18
N MET A 183 4.76 -13.72 0.84
CA MET A 183 5.32 -13.75 2.19
C MET A 183 4.19 -13.71 3.22
N GLU A 184 4.48 -14.21 4.41
CA GLU A 184 3.52 -14.23 5.51
C GLU A 184 4.05 -13.48 6.73
N PHE A 185 3.16 -12.84 7.49
CA PHE A 185 3.51 -12.20 8.75
C PHE A 185 2.47 -12.44 9.85
N GLU A 186 2.89 -12.16 11.08
CA GLU A 186 2.04 -12.08 12.27
C GLU A 186 2.28 -10.70 12.92
N GLU A 187 1.25 -10.03 13.45
CA GLU A 187 1.37 -8.69 14.05
C GLU A 187 2.40 -8.64 15.20
N LYS A 188 2.60 -9.75 15.92
CA LYS A 188 3.53 -9.86 17.05
C LYS A 188 4.87 -10.53 16.70
N MET A 189 5.14 -10.73 15.42
CA MET A 189 6.44 -11.23 14.96
C MET A 189 7.57 -10.27 15.34
N PHE A 190 8.69 -10.83 15.79
CA PHE A 190 9.91 -10.07 16.15
C PHE A 190 11.20 -10.66 15.55
N THR A 191 11.09 -11.77 14.80
CA THR A 191 12.20 -12.44 14.11
C THR A 191 11.88 -12.40 12.62
N PHE A 192 12.81 -11.87 11.83
CA PHE A 192 12.55 -11.50 10.43
C PHE A 192 13.68 -11.96 9.48
N GLU A 193 14.68 -12.67 9.98
CA GLU A 193 15.89 -13.06 9.25
C GLU A 193 15.53 -13.84 7.98
N ARG A 194 14.59 -14.79 8.09
CA ARG A 194 14.10 -15.54 6.92
C ARG A 194 13.48 -14.62 5.87
N LEU A 195 12.56 -13.75 6.31
CA LEU A 195 11.86 -12.82 5.42
C LEU A 195 12.85 -11.84 4.76
N ARG A 196 13.83 -11.35 5.51
CA ARG A 196 14.89 -10.48 5.00
C ARG A 196 15.66 -11.16 3.86
N THR A 197 16.15 -12.38 4.08
CA THR A 197 16.91 -13.13 3.07
C THR A 197 16.07 -13.43 1.82
N GLU A 198 14.79 -13.78 1.98
CA GLU A 198 13.87 -14.00 0.86
C GLU A 198 13.69 -12.72 0.01
N ILE A 199 13.49 -11.56 0.65
CA ILE A 199 13.35 -10.27 -0.05
C ILE A 199 14.66 -9.87 -0.73
N GLU A 200 15.80 -9.96 -0.04
CA GLU A 200 17.12 -9.61 -0.60
C GLU A 200 17.40 -10.44 -1.85
N THR A 201 17.16 -11.75 -1.80
CA THR A 201 17.32 -12.65 -2.96
C THR A 201 16.41 -12.24 -4.12
N PHE A 202 15.15 -11.89 -3.82
CA PHE A 202 14.19 -11.45 -4.84
C PHE A 202 14.61 -10.12 -5.48
N VAL A 203 15.04 -9.15 -4.68
CA VAL A 203 15.54 -7.87 -5.17
C VAL A 203 16.80 -8.05 -6.03
N GLU A 204 17.73 -8.89 -5.57
CA GLU A 204 18.96 -9.21 -6.34
C GLU A 204 18.62 -9.81 -7.71
N SER A 205 17.68 -10.76 -7.79
CA SER A 205 17.29 -11.34 -9.08
C SER A 205 16.77 -10.28 -10.07
N LEU A 206 16.06 -9.26 -9.59
CA LEU A 206 15.48 -8.23 -10.46
C LEU A 206 16.45 -7.11 -10.83
N LEU A 207 17.49 -6.88 -10.04
CA LEU A 207 18.51 -5.86 -10.34
C LEU A 207 19.61 -6.37 -11.28
N PHE A 208 19.79 -7.69 -11.37
CA PHE A 208 20.89 -8.31 -12.12
C PHE A 208 20.46 -9.17 -13.32
N ASP A 209 19.15 -9.31 -13.57
CA ASP A 209 18.57 -9.87 -14.81
C ASP A 209 18.36 -8.80 -15.90
#